data_AF-A0A7W1CH31-F1
#
_entry.id   AF-A0A7W1CH31-F1
#
_cell.length_a   1.000
_cell.length_b   1.000
_cell.length_c   1.000
_cell.angle_alpha   90.00
_cell.angle_beta   90.00
_cell.angle_gamma   90.00
#
_symmetry.space_group_name_H-M   'P 1'
#
loop_
_entity.id
_entity.type
_entity.pdbx_description
1 polymer ?
#
loop_
_entity_poly.entity_id
_entity_poly.type
_entity_poly.pdbx_seq_one_letter_code
_entity_poly.pdbx_strand_id
1 'polypeptide(L)'
;MSASDQSVIHSEFNELAVFEKRHSDNFADEEDLKLIEPYLIPEGHRMKAALDAIFSKGGVLKSPEAMKTAGFKLLLYRTGRGLVVAKHPLLKNYLVKTYLDSATHVDWTSWVRRAKGARLVQACIDAKPRSAQYTKVPQKWIYHIPLEARGKIKDGNLPREFLLLVEDMRLVSKEKNEELYKTFFSEKSLQALYYVVNKSGYSDCHIGNLPFSTDGKIAFIDTEYTNIWPVHPQWLTKWFSPKRQVYWEKLF
;
A
#
# COMPACT_ATOMS: atom_id res chain seq x y z
N MET A 1 23.81 -8.42 11.55
CA MET A 1 22.61 -9.01 10.91
C MET A 1 22.70 -10.50 11.13
N SER A 2 21.66 -11.13 11.65
CA SER A 2 21.64 -12.58 11.79
C SER A 2 21.42 -13.24 10.43
N ALA A 3 21.83 -14.49 10.25
CA ALA A 3 21.61 -15.23 9.01
C ALA A 3 20.11 -15.41 8.70
N SER A 4 19.25 -15.44 9.72
CA SER A 4 17.79 -15.53 9.56
C SER A 4 17.18 -14.27 8.96
N ASP A 5 17.66 -13.07 9.34
CA ASP A 5 17.13 -11.80 8.81
C ASP A 5 17.44 -11.63 7.31
N GLN A 6 18.60 -12.14 6.86
CA GLN A 6 18.95 -12.14 5.44
C GLN A 6 18.11 -13.13 4.65
N SER A 7 17.75 -14.28 5.24
CA SER A 7 16.97 -15.31 4.55
C SER A 7 15.54 -14.85 4.21
N VAL A 8 14.88 -14.12 5.13
CA VAL A 8 13.51 -13.60 4.92
C VAL A 8 13.48 -12.50 3.86
N ILE A 9 14.45 -11.58 3.92
CA ILE A 9 14.57 -10.54 2.89
C ILE A 9 14.84 -11.18 1.52
N HIS A 10 15.70 -12.19 1.47
CA HIS A 10 16.04 -12.88 0.22
C HIS A 10 14.87 -13.71 -0.35
N SER A 11 14.04 -14.34 0.49
CA SER A 11 12.84 -15.04 0.03
C SER A 11 11.82 -14.08 -0.57
N GLU A 12 11.54 -12.95 0.09
CA GLU A 12 10.63 -11.92 -0.41
C GLU A 12 11.11 -11.34 -1.75
N PHE A 13 12.43 -11.17 -1.92
CA PHE A 13 13.02 -10.75 -3.19
C PHE A 13 12.83 -11.75 -4.33
N ASN A 14 13.11 -13.01 -4.09
CA ASN A 14 13.02 -14.05 -5.12
C ASN A 14 11.59 -14.22 -5.61
N GLU A 15 10.60 -14.14 -4.71
CA GLU A 15 9.22 -14.24 -5.13
C GLU A 15 8.74 -13.01 -5.93
N LEU A 16 9.31 -11.80 -5.73
CA LEU A 16 8.92 -10.61 -6.51
C LEU A 16 9.33 -10.73 -7.98
N ALA A 17 10.52 -11.27 -8.23
CA ALA A 17 11.04 -11.46 -9.59
C ALA A 17 10.22 -12.49 -10.41
N VAL A 18 9.64 -13.50 -9.75
CA VAL A 18 8.79 -14.51 -10.40
C VAL A 18 7.43 -13.93 -10.82
N PHE A 19 6.94 -12.91 -10.13
CA PHE A 19 5.60 -12.33 -10.36
C PHE A 19 5.44 -11.62 -11.72
N GLU A 20 6.53 -11.15 -12.33
CA GLU A 20 6.48 -10.26 -13.50
C GLU A 20 6.20 -10.96 -14.85
N LYS A 21 5.86 -12.26 -14.86
CA LYS A 21 5.68 -13.05 -16.08
C LYS A 21 4.21 -13.49 -16.28
N ARG A 22 3.56 -12.93 -17.33
CA ARG A 22 2.27 -13.30 -17.94
C ARG A 22 1.07 -13.48 -17.01
N HIS A 23 0.15 -12.52 -17.02
CA HIS A 23 -1.18 -12.62 -16.39
C HIS A 23 -2.27 -12.17 -17.36
N SER A 24 -3.47 -12.75 -17.25
CA SER A 24 -4.59 -12.47 -18.16
C SER A 24 -5.15 -11.05 -17.95
N ASP A 25 -5.55 -10.38 -19.02
CA ASP A 25 -6.11 -9.01 -18.98
C ASP A 25 -7.54 -8.93 -18.39
N ASN A 26 -8.09 -10.04 -17.88
CA ASN A 26 -9.50 -10.13 -17.51
C ASN A 26 -9.72 -10.44 -16.01
N PHE A 27 -9.58 -11.70 -15.62
CA PHE A 27 -9.87 -12.20 -14.27
C PHE A 27 -8.69 -13.00 -13.76
N ALA A 28 -8.59 -13.13 -12.44
CA ALA A 28 -7.60 -14.03 -11.84
C ALA A 28 -7.95 -15.48 -12.21
N ASP A 29 -7.06 -16.16 -12.94
CA ASP A 29 -7.18 -17.60 -13.17
C ASP A 29 -6.65 -18.43 -11.97
N GLU A 30 -6.62 -19.75 -12.08
CA GLU A 30 -6.15 -20.62 -11.00
C GLU A 30 -4.69 -20.37 -10.59
N GLU A 31 -3.81 -19.98 -11.53
CA GLU A 31 -2.42 -19.65 -11.23
C GLU A 31 -2.32 -18.28 -10.57
N ASP A 32 -3.12 -17.31 -11.02
CA ASP A 32 -3.24 -15.99 -10.39
C ASP A 32 -3.70 -16.11 -8.93
N LEU A 33 -4.68 -16.98 -8.66
CA LEU A 33 -5.20 -17.21 -7.31
C LEU A 33 -4.13 -17.77 -6.36
N LYS A 34 -3.21 -18.63 -6.83
CA LYS A 34 -2.07 -19.09 -6.03
C LYS A 34 -1.12 -17.96 -5.66
N LEU A 35 -0.98 -16.94 -6.51
CA LEU A 35 -0.16 -15.76 -6.23
C LEU A 35 -0.85 -14.80 -5.25
N ILE A 36 -2.19 -14.77 -5.24
CA ILE A 36 -3.00 -13.92 -4.36
C ILE A 36 -3.14 -14.54 -2.97
N GLU A 37 -3.29 -15.87 -2.88
CA GLU A 37 -3.59 -16.63 -1.66
C GLU A 37 -2.77 -16.19 -0.44
N PRO A 38 -1.43 -16.02 -0.51
CA PRO A 38 -0.63 -15.66 0.66
C PRO A 38 -0.98 -14.29 1.25
N TYR A 39 -1.66 -13.45 0.49
CA TYR A 39 -2.02 -12.07 0.83
C TYR A 39 -3.51 -11.92 1.14
N LEU A 40 -4.30 -12.97 1.00
CA LEU A 40 -5.70 -12.94 1.37
C LEU A 40 -5.85 -12.64 2.87
N ILE A 41 -6.90 -11.91 3.19
CA ILE A 41 -7.31 -11.70 4.57
C ILE A 41 -7.67 -13.07 5.21
N PRO A 42 -7.07 -13.44 6.35
CA PRO A 42 -7.41 -14.68 7.03
C PRO A 42 -8.87 -14.71 7.51
N GLU A 43 -9.49 -15.89 7.54
CA GLU A 43 -10.88 -16.03 8.04
C GLU A 43 -11.05 -15.55 9.48
N GLY A 44 -10.06 -15.78 10.35
CA GLY A 44 -10.04 -15.28 11.73
C GLY A 44 -9.72 -13.80 11.88
N HIS A 45 -9.47 -13.05 10.80
CA HIS A 45 -9.14 -11.64 10.91
C HIS A 45 -10.34 -10.84 11.40
N ARG A 46 -10.14 -9.98 12.42
CA ARG A 46 -11.19 -9.21 13.10
C ARG A 46 -12.11 -8.40 12.16
N MET A 47 -11.61 -8.00 10.99
CA MET A 47 -12.38 -7.21 10.01
C MET A 47 -13.12 -8.05 8.96
N LYS A 48 -12.88 -9.37 8.89
CA LYS A 48 -13.44 -10.23 7.84
C LYS A 48 -14.97 -10.21 7.83
N ALA A 49 -15.60 -10.45 8.97
CA ALA A 49 -17.06 -10.40 9.10
C ALA A 49 -17.66 -9.03 8.74
N ALA A 50 -16.96 -7.94 9.08
CA ALA A 50 -17.41 -6.59 8.72
C ALA A 50 -17.30 -6.33 7.21
N LEU A 51 -16.24 -6.82 6.56
CA LEU A 51 -16.10 -6.77 5.10
C LEU A 51 -17.20 -7.58 4.42
N ASP A 52 -17.46 -8.81 4.87
CA ASP A 52 -18.54 -9.66 4.35
C ASP A 52 -19.91 -8.99 4.50
N ALA A 53 -20.18 -8.34 5.64
CA ALA A 53 -21.44 -7.63 5.85
C ALA A 53 -21.59 -6.39 4.94
N ILE A 54 -20.50 -5.69 4.64
CA ILE A 54 -20.50 -4.52 3.75
C ILE A 54 -20.65 -4.96 2.29
N PHE A 55 -19.83 -5.92 1.87
CA PHE A 55 -19.68 -6.33 0.48
C PHE A 55 -20.50 -7.55 0.09
N SER A 56 -21.38 -8.07 0.96
CA SER A 56 -22.45 -9.01 0.55
C SER A 56 -23.61 -8.31 -0.16
N LYS A 57 -23.73 -6.99 0.02
CA LYS A 57 -24.71 -6.16 -0.69
C LYS A 57 -24.11 -5.77 -2.04
N GLY A 58 -24.66 -6.30 -3.13
CA GLY A 58 -24.18 -5.98 -4.47
C GLY A 58 -24.22 -4.48 -4.78
N GLY A 59 -23.28 -4.02 -5.62
CA GLY A 59 -23.28 -2.65 -6.17
C GLY A 59 -22.63 -1.58 -5.29
N VAL A 60 -21.98 -1.92 -4.18
CA VAL A 60 -21.21 -0.97 -3.35
C VAL A 60 -20.14 -0.25 -4.16
N LEU A 61 -19.48 -0.93 -5.10
CA LEU A 61 -18.39 -0.39 -5.93
C LEU A 61 -18.86 0.27 -7.23
N LYS A 62 -20.18 0.42 -7.43
CA LYS A 62 -20.74 0.98 -8.67
C LYS A 62 -20.34 2.44 -8.91
N SER A 63 -20.29 3.24 -7.85
CA SER A 63 -19.94 4.67 -7.94
C SER A 63 -19.49 5.22 -6.58
N PRO A 64 -18.89 6.43 -6.54
CA PRO A 64 -18.59 7.11 -5.28
C PRO A 64 -19.84 7.29 -4.40
N GLU A 65 -20.99 7.58 -5.00
CA GLU A 65 -22.28 7.77 -4.32
C GLU A 65 -22.78 6.45 -3.74
N ALA A 66 -22.64 5.34 -4.47
CA ALA A 66 -22.99 4.01 -3.95
C ALA A 66 -22.16 3.66 -2.71
N MET A 67 -20.85 3.93 -2.72
CA MET A 67 -19.99 3.74 -1.54
C MET A 67 -20.43 4.64 -0.37
N LYS A 68 -20.77 5.90 -0.61
CA LYS A 68 -21.29 6.81 0.44
C LYS A 68 -22.59 6.29 1.04
N THR A 69 -23.52 5.84 0.20
CA THR A 69 -24.80 5.21 0.64
C THR A 69 -24.55 3.96 1.46
N ALA A 70 -23.51 3.18 1.14
CA ALA A 70 -23.07 2.03 1.91
C ALA A 70 -22.36 2.40 3.23
N GLY A 71 -22.24 3.69 3.57
CA GLY A 71 -21.66 4.17 4.84
C GLY A 71 -20.19 4.56 4.79
N PHE A 72 -19.57 4.55 3.60
CA PHE A 72 -18.17 4.97 3.47
C PHE A 72 -18.00 6.49 3.47
N LYS A 73 -16.96 6.95 4.17
CA LYS A 73 -16.37 8.28 4.00
C LYS A 73 -15.20 8.18 3.04
N LEU A 74 -15.31 8.82 1.87
CA LEU A 74 -14.23 8.86 0.88
C LEU A 74 -13.14 9.82 1.35
N LEU A 75 -11.89 9.33 1.40
CA LEU A 75 -10.71 10.12 1.72
C LEU A 75 -9.96 10.56 0.46
N LEU A 76 -10.02 9.73 -0.58
CA LEU A 76 -9.46 10.00 -1.90
C LEU A 76 -10.39 9.43 -2.96
N TYR A 77 -10.60 10.19 -4.04
CA TYR A 77 -11.22 9.69 -5.27
C TYR A 77 -10.47 10.26 -6.47
N ARG A 78 -9.96 9.37 -7.35
CA ARG A 78 -9.31 9.76 -8.60
C ARG A 78 -10.24 9.42 -9.77
N THR A 79 -11.06 10.38 -10.18
CA THR A 79 -12.08 10.25 -11.24
C THR A 79 -11.61 9.49 -12.48
N GLY A 80 -10.47 9.88 -13.06
CA GLY A 80 -9.96 9.24 -14.28
C GLY A 80 -9.44 7.81 -14.15
N ARG A 81 -9.22 7.32 -12.92
CA ARG A 81 -8.75 5.94 -12.67
C ARG A 81 -9.77 5.08 -11.92
N GLY A 82 -10.87 5.67 -11.45
CA GLY A 82 -11.82 5.00 -10.56
C GLY A 82 -11.23 4.58 -9.20
N LEU A 83 -10.02 5.04 -8.84
CA LEU A 83 -9.37 4.67 -7.58
C LEU A 83 -10.02 5.40 -6.41
N VAL A 84 -10.39 4.64 -5.38
CA VAL A 84 -10.97 5.15 -4.14
C VAL A 84 -10.15 4.68 -2.95
N VAL A 85 -9.93 5.58 -1.98
CA VAL A 85 -9.53 5.23 -0.62
C VAL A 85 -10.61 5.74 0.32
N ALA A 86 -11.16 4.84 1.14
CA ALA A 86 -12.32 5.14 1.96
C ALA A 86 -12.24 4.52 3.36
N LYS A 87 -12.94 5.16 4.30
CA LYS A 87 -13.09 4.70 5.69
C LYS A 87 -14.53 4.28 5.93
N HIS A 88 -14.74 3.22 6.71
CA HIS A 88 -16.07 2.77 7.12
C HIS A 88 -16.14 2.66 8.66
N PRO A 89 -17.23 3.05 9.33
CA PRO A 89 -17.35 2.95 10.79
C PRO A 89 -17.14 1.54 11.36
N LEU A 90 -17.54 0.50 10.60
CA LEU A 90 -17.33 -0.91 10.99
C LEU A 90 -15.88 -1.39 10.83
N LEU A 91 -15.05 -0.67 10.05
CA LEU A 91 -13.65 -1.03 9.78
C LEU A 91 -12.71 -0.20 10.65
N LYS A 92 -12.85 -0.31 11.97
CA LYS A 92 -12.09 0.51 12.94
C LYS A 92 -10.58 0.31 12.77
N ASN A 93 -9.86 1.41 12.57
CA ASN A 93 -8.41 1.46 12.31
C ASN A 93 -7.97 0.85 10.96
N TYR A 94 -8.90 0.70 10.01
CA TYR A 94 -8.59 0.28 8.65
C TYR A 94 -9.22 1.20 7.61
N LEU A 95 -8.67 1.14 6.41
CA LEU A 95 -9.19 1.77 5.21
C LEU A 95 -9.38 0.69 4.14
N VAL A 96 -10.28 0.97 3.20
CA VAL A 96 -10.42 0.21 1.95
C VAL A 96 -9.81 1.03 0.84
N LYS A 97 -8.90 0.41 0.08
CA LYS A 97 -8.42 0.92 -1.22
C LYS A 97 -8.96 -0.01 -2.30
N THR A 98 -9.67 0.55 -3.26
CA THR A 98 -10.37 -0.21 -4.30
C THR A 98 -10.47 0.61 -5.58
N TYR A 99 -10.82 -0.06 -6.67
CA TYR A 99 -11.34 0.61 -7.85
C TYR A 99 -12.87 0.47 -7.90
N LEU A 100 -13.53 1.43 -8.53
CA LEU A 100 -14.95 1.34 -8.86
C LEU A 100 -15.15 0.44 -10.08
N ASP A 101 -16.37 -0.05 -10.27
CA ASP A 101 -16.75 -0.90 -11.41
C ASP A 101 -16.52 -0.22 -12.77
N SER A 102 -16.39 1.11 -12.81
CA SER A 102 -16.07 1.88 -14.02
C SER A 102 -14.59 1.86 -14.41
N ALA A 103 -13.71 1.27 -13.58
CA ALA A 103 -12.29 1.16 -13.90
C ALA A 103 -12.04 0.03 -14.91
N THR A 104 -11.18 0.29 -15.88
CA THR A 104 -10.94 -0.64 -17.00
C THR A 104 -9.70 -1.52 -16.84
N HIS A 105 -8.92 -1.36 -15.76
CA HIS A 105 -7.69 -2.11 -15.56
C HIS A 105 -7.88 -3.26 -14.56
N VAL A 106 -7.06 -4.30 -14.71
CA VAL A 106 -6.91 -5.39 -13.76
C VAL A 106 -6.25 -4.86 -12.48
N ASP A 107 -6.82 -5.16 -11.32
CA ASP A 107 -6.41 -4.56 -10.05
C ASP A 107 -5.68 -5.52 -9.10
N TRP A 108 -5.93 -6.82 -9.23
CA TRP A 108 -5.36 -7.83 -8.33
C TRP A 108 -3.83 -7.83 -8.35
N THR A 109 -3.20 -7.61 -9.51
CA THR A 109 -1.74 -7.57 -9.62
C THR A 109 -1.15 -6.41 -8.82
N SER A 110 -1.76 -5.23 -8.92
CA SER A 110 -1.44 -4.05 -8.14
C SER A 110 -1.69 -4.24 -6.63
N TRP A 111 -2.67 -5.07 -6.24
CA TRP A 111 -2.91 -5.43 -4.84
C TRP A 111 -1.85 -6.37 -4.29
N VAL A 112 -1.47 -7.41 -5.05
CA VAL A 112 -0.39 -8.33 -4.68
C VAL A 112 0.93 -7.58 -4.54
N ARG A 113 1.30 -6.75 -5.53
CA ARG A 113 2.51 -5.91 -5.46
C ARG A 113 2.53 -5.05 -4.20
N ARG A 114 1.41 -4.40 -3.86
CA ARG A 114 1.31 -3.57 -2.66
C ARG A 114 1.46 -4.39 -1.38
N ALA A 115 0.76 -5.52 -1.25
CA ALA A 115 0.83 -6.35 -0.05
C ALA A 115 2.23 -6.92 0.15
N LYS A 116 2.85 -7.39 -0.93
CA LYS A 116 4.21 -7.89 -0.95
C LYS A 116 5.25 -6.83 -0.64
N GLY A 117 5.17 -5.68 -1.31
CA GLY A 117 6.06 -4.56 -1.02
C GLY A 117 5.93 -4.06 0.42
N ALA A 118 4.74 -4.19 1.03
CA ALA A 118 4.58 -3.88 2.45
C ALA A 118 5.36 -4.85 3.35
N ARG A 119 5.33 -6.16 3.06
CA ARG A 119 6.13 -7.17 3.76
C ARG A 119 7.62 -6.95 3.59
N LEU A 120 8.07 -6.65 2.37
CA LEU A 120 9.47 -6.35 2.10
C LEU A 120 9.95 -5.10 2.85
N VAL A 121 9.18 -4.02 2.84
CA VAL A 121 9.48 -2.80 3.62
C VAL A 121 9.51 -3.13 5.11
N GLN A 122 8.56 -3.90 5.63
CA GLN A 122 8.54 -4.32 7.03
C GLN A 122 9.79 -5.13 7.40
N ALA A 123 10.18 -6.10 6.58
CA ALA A 123 11.39 -6.89 6.78
C ALA A 123 12.66 -6.00 6.80
N CYS A 124 12.73 -4.97 5.94
CA CYS A 124 13.81 -3.98 5.98
C CYS A 124 13.79 -3.15 7.28
N ILE A 125 12.61 -2.76 7.77
CA ILE A 125 12.48 -2.03 9.04
C ILE A 125 12.98 -2.90 10.20
N ASP A 126 12.60 -4.17 10.22
CA ASP A 126 12.93 -5.10 11.30
C ASP A 126 14.42 -5.48 11.32
N ALA A 127 15.03 -5.65 10.14
CA ALA A 127 16.46 -5.94 10.01
C ALA A 127 17.39 -4.82 10.51
N LYS A 128 16.86 -3.60 10.68
CA LYS A 128 17.58 -2.47 11.28
C LYS A 128 16.72 -1.84 12.38
N PRO A 129 16.79 -2.31 13.64
CA PRO A 129 15.88 -1.88 14.71
C PRO A 129 15.76 -0.36 14.93
N ARG A 130 16.81 0.41 14.58
CA ARG A 130 16.76 1.87 14.61
C ARG A 130 15.74 2.45 13.61
N SER A 131 15.51 1.81 12.48
CA SER A 131 14.53 2.21 11.47
C SER A 131 13.11 2.21 12.04
N ALA A 132 12.76 1.22 12.87
CA ALA A 132 11.45 1.13 13.51
C ALA A 132 11.11 2.33 14.44
N GLN A 133 12.12 3.11 14.85
CA GLN A 133 11.91 4.35 15.61
C GLN A 133 11.37 5.50 14.73
N TYR A 134 11.70 5.50 13.44
CA TYR A 134 11.42 6.61 12.53
C TYR A 134 10.43 6.24 11.42
N THR A 135 10.30 4.96 11.10
CA THR A 135 9.49 4.49 9.96
C THR A 135 8.53 3.39 10.36
N LYS A 136 7.45 3.24 9.60
CA LYS A 136 6.47 2.16 9.70
C LYS A 136 5.81 1.91 8.34
N VAL A 137 5.13 0.78 8.19
CA VAL A 137 4.39 0.41 6.99
C VAL A 137 3.07 -0.23 7.41
N PRO A 138 1.93 0.06 6.75
CA PRO A 138 0.67 -0.57 7.11
C PRO A 138 0.70 -2.04 6.72
N GLN A 139 0.08 -2.88 7.55
CA GLN A 139 -0.32 -4.20 7.11
C GLN A 139 -1.41 -4.07 6.02
N LYS A 140 -1.35 -4.98 5.03
CA LYS A 140 -2.22 -4.97 3.85
C LYS A 140 -2.71 -6.39 3.59
N TRP A 141 -4.00 -6.52 3.32
CA TRP A 141 -4.64 -7.78 2.96
C TRP A 141 -5.53 -7.58 1.76
N ILE A 142 -5.62 -8.62 0.94
CA ILE A 142 -6.53 -8.68 -0.19
C ILE A 142 -7.82 -9.34 0.30
N TYR A 143 -8.94 -8.66 0.08
CA TYR A 143 -10.26 -9.22 0.33
C TYR A 143 -10.88 -9.65 -1.00
N HIS A 144 -11.35 -10.89 -1.05
CA HIS A 144 -12.07 -11.44 -2.19
C HIS A 144 -13.56 -11.10 -2.06
N ILE A 145 -14.09 -10.39 -3.04
CA ILE A 145 -15.48 -9.96 -3.06
C ILE A 145 -16.38 -11.16 -3.43
N PRO A 146 -17.42 -11.46 -2.63
CA PRO A 146 -18.36 -12.54 -2.92
C PRO A 146 -18.96 -12.40 -4.32
N LEU A 147 -19.04 -13.50 -5.06
CA LEU A 147 -19.44 -13.52 -6.48
C LEU A 147 -20.81 -12.85 -6.69
N GLU A 148 -21.75 -13.11 -5.80
CA GLU A 148 -23.11 -12.59 -5.80
C GLU A 148 -23.19 -11.07 -5.61
N ALA A 149 -22.14 -10.46 -5.05
CA ALA A 149 -22.10 -9.03 -4.79
C ALA A 149 -21.28 -8.24 -5.82
N ARG A 150 -20.62 -8.94 -6.74
CA ARG A 150 -19.88 -8.31 -7.83
C ARG A 150 -20.83 -7.58 -8.78
N GLY A 151 -20.32 -6.53 -9.43
CA GLY A 151 -21.03 -5.87 -10.52
C GLY A 151 -21.35 -6.84 -11.67
N LYS A 152 -22.27 -6.45 -12.55
CA LYS A 152 -22.46 -7.17 -13.82
C LYS A 152 -21.43 -6.67 -14.83
N ILE A 153 -20.91 -7.56 -15.67
CA ILE A 153 -20.11 -7.18 -16.84
C ILE A 153 -20.98 -6.24 -17.70
N LYS A 154 -20.48 -5.04 -17.98
CA LYS A 154 -21.19 -4.07 -18.83
C LYS A 154 -20.19 -3.25 -19.63
N ASP A 155 -20.39 -3.19 -20.95
CA ASP A 155 -19.64 -2.31 -21.86
C ASP A 155 -18.11 -2.45 -21.75
N GLY A 156 -17.62 -3.69 -21.58
CA GLY A 156 -16.17 -3.98 -21.43
C GLY A 156 -15.61 -3.75 -20.02
N ASN A 157 -16.41 -3.31 -19.05
CA ASN A 157 -16.00 -3.22 -17.66
C ASN A 157 -16.05 -4.58 -16.97
N LEU A 158 -14.93 -4.96 -16.36
CA LEU A 158 -14.80 -6.18 -15.58
C LEU A 158 -15.26 -5.91 -14.14
N PRO A 159 -16.13 -6.77 -13.56
CA PRO A 159 -16.48 -6.67 -12.16
C PRO A 159 -15.24 -6.80 -11.29
N ARG A 160 -15.21 -6.04 -10.21
CA ARG A 160 -14.12 -6.07 -9.24
C ARG A 160 -14.19 -7.39 -8.46
N GLU A 161 -13.09 -8.13 -8.46
CA GLU A 161 -12.96 -9.38 -7.70
C GLU A 161 -12.32 -9.16 -6.34
N PHE A 162 -11.46 -8.15 -6.24
CA PHE A 162 -10.63 -7.91 -5.07
C PHE A 162 -10.60 -6.45 -4.68
N LEU A 163 -10.45 -6.22 -3.38
CA LEU A 163 -10.09 -4.92 -2.82
C LEU A 163 -8.98 -5.10 -1.80
N LEU A 164 -8.34 -3.99 -1.45
CA LEU A 164 -7.26 -3.97 -0.47
C LEU A 164 -7.76 -3.39 0.85
N LEU A 165 -7.75 -4.21 1.90
CA LEU A 165 -7.86 -3.76 3.28
C LEU A 165 -6.48 -3.32 3.76
N VAL A 166 -6.36 -2.09 4.26
CA VAL A 166 -5.09 -1.55 4.76
C VAL A 166 -5.26 -0.94 6.15
N GLU A 167 -4.24 -1.06 6.98
CA GLU A 167 -4.21 -0.37 8.28
C GLU A 167 -4.28 1.16 8.09
N ASP A 168 -5.11 1.84 8.90
CA ASP A 168 -5.17 3.30 8.96
C ASP A 168 -3.96 3.82 9.75
N MET A 169 -2.98 4.35 9.03
CA MET A 169 -1.72 4.84 9.61
C MET A 169 -1.88 6.14 10.42
N ARG A 170 -3.08 6.74 10.45
CA ARG A 170 -3.40 7.99 11.16
C ARG A 170 -2.44 9.11 10.76
N LEU A 171 -2.49 9.45 9.48
CA LEU A 171 -1.61 10.43 8.84
C LEU A 171 -1.88 11.85 9.36
N VAL A 172 -0.84 12.68 9.41
CA VAL A 172 -1.01 14.12 9.64
C VAL A 172 -1.59 14.82 8.40
N SER A 173 -2.04 16.06 8.52
CA SER A 173 -2.50 16.83 7.35
C SER A 173 -1.36 17.06 6.36
N LYS A 174 -1.70 17.36 5.10
CA LYS A 174 -0.70 17.62 4.05
C LYS A 174 0.24 18.76 4.44
N GLU A 175 -0.30 19.84 4.97
CA GLU A 175 0.44 21.03 5.38
C GLU A 175 1.42 20.69 6.51
N LYS A 176 0.96 19.93 7.50
CA LYS A 176 1.82 19.49 8.61
C LYS A 176 2.90 18.50 8.13
N ASN A 177 2.57 17.64 7.18
CA ASN A 177 3.54 16.72 6.57
C ASN A 177 4.68 17.50 5.91
N GLU A 178 4.37 18.51 5.09
CA GLU A 178 5.36 19.36 4.44
C GLU A 178 6.23 20.14 5.44
N GLU A 179 5.65 20.62 6.54
CA GLU A 179 6.38 21.27 7.63
C GLU A 179 7.35 20.31 8.33
N LEU A 180 6.89 19.10 8.66
CA LEU A 180 7.71 18.07 9.31
C LEU A 180 8.89 17.65 8.42
N TYR A 181 8.70 17.54 7.11
CA TYR A 181 9.80 17.20 6.19
C TYR A 181 10.96 18.21 6.24
N LYS A 182 10.68 19.49 6.53
CA LYS A 182 11.70 20.54 6.65
C LYS A 182 12.45 20.49 7.99
N THR A 183 11.80 20.01 9.04
CA THR A 183 12.23 20.22 10.44
C THR A 183 12.58 18.95 11.21
N PHE A 184 11.95 17.81 10.91
CA PHE A 184 12.07 16.55 11.65
C PHE A 184 13.45 15.89 11.50
N PHE A 185 14.03 15.95 10.31
CA PHE A 185 15.14 15.09 9.97
C PHE A 185 16.44 15.44 10.72
N SER A 186 16.92 14.46 11.48
CA SER A 186 18.31 14.32 11.92
C SER A 186 19.10 13.43 10.94
N GLU A 187 20.43 13.37 11.06
CA GLU A 187 21.24 12.41 10.28
C GLU A 187 20.82 10.97 10.56
N LYS A 188 20.51 10.66 11.83
CA LYS A 188 20.08 9.34 12.29
C LYS A 188 18.76 8.90 11.64
N SER A 189 17.79 9.81 11.55
CA SER A 189 16.51 9.53 10.88
C SER A 189 16.66 9.45 9.35
N LEU A 190 17.55 10.24 8.74
CA LEU A 190 17.84 10.13 7.30
C LEU A 190 18.54 8.82 6.97
N GLN A 191 19.51 8.37 7.76
CA GLN A 191 20.14 7.06 7.60
C GLN A 191 19.13 5.91 7.73
N ALA A 192 18.21 6.00 8.69
CA ALA A 192 17.13 5.03 8.85
C ALA A 192 16.22 4.99 7.61
N LEU A 193 15.73 6.15 7.17
CA LEU A 193 14.89 6.24 5.96
C LEU A 193 15.63 5.73 4.71
N TYR A 194 16.88 6.17 4.53
CA TYR A 194 17.76 5.73 3.44
C TYR A 194 17.90 4.21 3.42
N TYR A 195 18.19 3.61 4.58
CA TYR A 195 18.36 2.16 4.68
C TYR A 195 17.11 1.44 4.17
N VAL A 196 15.92 1.82 4.65
CA VAL A 196 14.66 1.17 4.24
C VAL A 196 14.38 1.40 2.76
N VAL A 197 14.49 2.64 2.26
CA VAL A 197 14.25 2.98 0.84
C VAL A 197 15.21 2.23 -0.08
N ASN A 198 16.51 2.30 0.19
CA ASN A 198 17.52 1.70 -0.65
C ASN A 198 17.50 0.17 -0.57
N LYS A 199 17.30 -0.41 0.62
CA LYS A 199 17.27 -1.87 0.78
C LYS A 199 16.01 -2.50 0.23
N SER A 200 14.85 -1.86 0.33
CA SER A 200 13.61 -2.40 -0.26
C SER A 200 13.46 -2.11 -1.75
N GLY A 201 14.37 -1.33 -2.37
CA GLY A 201 14.21 -0.88 -3.75
C GLY A 201 12.93 -0.06 -3.94
N TYR A 202 12.61 0.80 -2.97
CA TYR A 202 11.40 1.61 -2.98
C TYR A 202 11.57 2.79 -3.93
N SER A 203 11.14 2.63 -5.18
CA SER A 203 11.38 3.62 -6.23
C SER A 203 10.39 4.78 -6.21
N ASP A 204 9.18 4.59 -5.66
CA ASP A 204 8.12 5.62 -5.58
C ASP A 204 8.26 6.55 -4.36
N CYS A 205 9.48 7.06 -4.17
CA CYS A 205 9.95 7.75 -2.97
C CYS A 205 9.58 9.24 -2.96
N HIS A 206 8.31 9.58 -2.68
CA HIS A 206 7.87 10.97 -2.53
C HIS A 206 7.02 11.18 -1.27
N ILE A 207 6.90 12.44 -0.81
CA ILE A 207 6.26 12.79 0.48
C ILE A 207 4.78 12.38 0.59
N GLY A 208 4.13 12.11 -0.55
CA GLY A 208 2.75 11.66 -0.62
C GLY A 208 2.59 10.17 -0.32
N ASN A 209 3.62 9.36 -0.60
CA ASN A 209 3.66 7.95 -0.25
C ASN A 209 4.46 7.66 1.02
N LEU A 210 5.22 8.65 1.50
CA LEU A 210 5.97 8.63 2.75
C LEU A 210 5.47 9.68 3.77
N PRO A 211 4.16 9.84 4.00
CA PRO A 211 3.67 10.85 4.94
C PRO A 211 4.03 10.53 6.39
N PHE A 212 4.18 11.58 7.20
CA PHE A 212 4.22 11.46 8.65
C PHE A 212 2.86 11.00 9.19
N SER A 213 2.93 10.19 10.23
CA SER A 213 1.80 9.77 11.05
C SER A 213 1.74 10.55 12.35
N THR A 214 0.58 10.54 12.99
CA THR A 214 0.32 11.21 14.28
C THR A 214 1.20 10.71 15.43
N ASP A 215 1.81 9.54 15.30
CA ASP A 215 2.81 8.99 16.24
C ASP A 215 4.26 9.44 15.94
N GLY A 216 4.45 10.36 14.98
CA GLY A 216 5.76 10.93 14.63
C GLY A 216 6.59 10.06 13.69
N LYS A 217 6.08 8.93 13.21
CA LYS A 217 6.79 8.05 12.25
C LYS A 217 6.40 8.34 10.80
N ILE A 218 7.32 8.09 9.89
CA ILE A 218 7.12 8.12 8.44
C ILE A 218 6.45 6.81 8.02
N ALA A 219 5.29 6.88 7.37
CA ALA A 219 4.52 5.73 6.93
C ALA A 219 4.71 5.45 5.44
N PHE A 220 5.07 4.23 5.07
CA PHE A 220 5.16 3.77 3.66
C PHE A 220 3.78 3.31 3.16
N ILE A 221 2.93 4.25 2.74
CA ILE A 221 1.50 3.96 2.53
C ILE A 221 1.17 3.29 1.19
N ASP A 222 1.93 3.58 0.13
CA ASP A 222 1.81 2.91 -1.17
C ASP A 222 3.11 2.15 -1.47
N THR A 223 3.03 0.83 -1.55
CA THR A 223 4.20 -0.05 -1.66
C THR A 223 4.15 -0.89 -2.93
N GLU A 224 3.52 -0.37 -3.99
CA GLU A 224 3.45 -1.05 -5.29
C GLU A 224 4.83 -1.18 -5.95
N TYR A 225 5.67 -0.16 -5.82
CA TYR A 225 6.94 -0.04 -6.52
C TYR A 225 8.13 -0.28 -5.57
N THR A 226 8.29 -1.54 -5.17
CA THR A 226 9.43 -2.06 -4.40
C THR A 226 10.23 -3.05 -5.23
N ASN A 227 11.46 -3.36 -4.81
CA ASN A 227 12.41 -4.21 -5.55
C ASN A 227 12.80 -3.64 -6.92
N ILE A 228 12.76 -2.31 -7.05
CA ILE A 228 13.11 -1.59 -8.27
C ILE A 228 14.29 -0.66 -7.98
N TRP A 229 15.37 -0.85 -8.71
CA TRP A 229 16.55 0.02 -8.69
C TRP A 229 16.87 0.55 -10.09
N PRO A 230 17.51 1.73 -10.19
CA PRO A 230 17.88 2.61 -9.08
C PRO A 230 16.64 3.27 -8.44
N VAL A 231 16.69 3.51 -7.12
CA VAL A 231 15.67 4.33 -6.46
C VAL A 231 15.90 5.81 -6.81
N HIS A 232 14.85 6.63 -6.79
CA HIS A 232 14.91 8.04 -7.20
C HIS A 232 14.85 8.98 -5.98
N PRO A 233 15.97 9.24 -5.28
CA PRO A 233 15.98 10.02 -4.04
C PRO A 233 15.60 11.49 -4.25
N GLN A 234 15.70 12.02 -5.47
CA GLN A 234 15.47 13.43 -5.78
C GLN A 234 14.03 13.87 -5.49
N TRP A 235 13.08 12.94 -5.51
CA TRP A 235 11.68 13.20 -5.23
C TRP A 235 11.41 13.61 -3.77
N LEU A 236 12.25 13.14 -2.84
CA LEU A 236 12.26 13.59 -1.45
C LEU A 236 13.18 14.79 -1.21
N THR A 237 14.35 14.84 -1.87
CA THR A 237 15.42 15.81 -1.56
C THR A 237 14.90 17.24 -1.41
N LYS A 238 14.07 17.71 -2.35
CA LYS A 238 13.55 19.08 -2.37
C LYS A 238 12.75 19.49 -1.12
N TRP A 239 12.30 18.54 -0.32
CA TRP A 239 11.49 18.78 0.89
C TRP A 239 12.32 18.92 2.16
N PHE A 240 13.59 18.54 2.13
CA PHE A 240 14.50 18.67 3.27
C PHE A 240 15.07 20.09 3.37
N SER A 241 15.55 20.47 4.56
CA SER A 241 16.35 21.69 4.70
C SER A 241 17.69 21.59 3.93
N PRO A 242 18.31 22.70 3.50
CA PRO A 242 19.52 22.67 2.67
C PRO A 242 20.65 21.78 3.24
N LYS A 243 20.91 21.87 4.55
CA LYS A 243 21.90 21.01 5.24
C LYS A 243 21.55 19.52 5.13
N ARG A 244 20.26 19.18 5.16
CA ARG A 244 19.77 17.81 5.07
C ARG A 244 19.72 17.29 3.64
N GLN A 245 19.53 18.15 2.65
CA GLN A 245 19.66 17.81 1.23
C GLN A 245 21.07 17.29 0.93
N VAL A 246 22.09 18.07 1.31
CA VAL A 246 23.51 17.69 1.13
C VAL A 246 23.83 16.36 1.83
N TYR A 247 23.28 16.13 3.04
CA TYR A 247 23.50 14.87 3.74
C TYR A 247 22.81 13.69 3.06
N TRP A 248 21.57 13.87 2.61
CA TRP A 248 20.79 12.85 1.92
C TRP A 248 21.45 12.42 0.61
N GLU A 249 21.93 13.39 -0.18
CA GLU A 249 22.65 13.12 -1.43
C GLU A 249 23.92 12.29 -1.21
N LYS A 250 24.64 12.49 -0.09
CA LYS A 250 25.83 11.70 0.25
C LYS A 250 25.54 10.25 0.62
N LEU A 251 24.29 9.90 0.94
CA LEU A 251 23.93 8.52 1.27
C LEU A 251 23.73 7.67 0.01
N PHE A 252 23.38 8.28 -1.13
CA PHE A 252 23.19 7.63 -2.42
C PHE A 252 24.46 7.67 -3.26
#